data_AF-A0A1M3BPS8-F1
#
_entry.id   AF-A0A1M3BPS8-F1
#
_cell.length_a   1.000
_cell.length_b   1.000
_cell.length_c   1.000
_cell.angle_alpha   90.00
_cell.angle_beta   90.00
_cell.angle_gamma   90.00
#
_symmetry.space_group_name_H-M   'P 1'
#
loop_
_entity.id
_entity.type
_entity.pdbx_description
1 polymer ?
#
loop_
_entity_poly.entity_id
_entity_poly.type
_entity_poly.pdbx_seq_one_letter_code
_entity_poly.pdbx_strand_id
1 'polypeptide(L)'
;MDDHVNNTSVAQNGKAPAWEEVRHVLEFPAEGPNGQVTEVVLREPDIDGLEKIDDLGLTEGAPIKVSQIRAIIAILSGLPDETVKKFYKRDFAAVGEKLLPLLAEPTIPTAG
;
A
#
# COMPACT_ATOMS: atom_id res chain seq x y z
N MET A 1 41.72 17.88 37.02
CA MET A 1 40.36 18.41 37.12
C MET A 1 39.91 18.82 35.73
N ASP A 2 39.20 17.94 35.01
CA ASP A 2 37.72 17.80 35.09
C ASP A 2 37.08 19.08 34.50
N ASP A 3 36.35 19.13 33.38
CA ASP A 3 35.41 18.19 32.78
C ASP A 3 35.19 18.51 31.29
N HIS A 4 34.88 17.45 30.53
CA HIS A 4 34.20 17.52 29.24
C HIS A 4 32.80 18.15 29.39
N VAL A 5 32.43 19.08 28.51
CA VAL A 5 31.03 19.19 28.03
C VAL A 5 30.99 19.59 26.56
N ASN A 6 30.97 18.57 25.72
CA ASN A 6 30.58 18.66 24.32
C ASN A 6 29.05 18.80 24.30
N ASN A 7 28.53 19.98 24.01
CA ASN A 7 27.08 20.19 23.90
C ASN A 7 26.59 19.61 22.57
N THR A 8 26.19 18.34 22.62
CA THR A 8 25.36 17.67 21.63
C THR A 8 24.03 18.41 21.47
N SER A 9 23.87 19.14 20.37
CA SER A 9 22.53 19.46 19.84
C SER A 9 22.16 18.42 18.80
N VAL A 10 21.30 17.51 19.25
CA VAL A 10 20.57 16.52 18.45
C VAL A 10 19.78 17.20 17.33
N ALA A 11 20.26 17.14 16.10
CA ALA A 11 19.40 17.28 14.93
C ALA A 11 18.95 15.88 14.51
N GLN A 12 18.03 15.29 15.30
CA GLN A 12 17.27 14.14 14.82
C GLN A 12 16.40 14.63 13.66
N ASN A 13 16.72 14.08 12.50
CA ASN A 13 16.13 14.38 11.21
C ASN A 13 14.61 14.18 11.28
N GLY A 14 13.85 15.28 11.21
CA GLY A 14 12.38 15.29 11.18
C GLY A 14 11.86 14.68 9.87
N LYS A 15 11.93 13.36 9.74
CA LYS A 15 11.23 12.65 8.67
C LYS A 15 9.75 12.64 9.06
N ALA A 16 8.93 13.41 8.34
CA ALA A 16 7.48 13.19 8.33
C ALA A 16 7.22 11.67 8.15
N PRO A 17 6.18 11.09 8.77
CA PRO A 17 5.89 9.67 8.54
C PRO A 17 5.83 9.45 7.03
N ALA A 18 6.73 8.63 6.51
CA ALA A 18 6.68 8.25 5.12
C ALA A 18 5.51 7.28 5.00
N TRP A 19 4.58 7.58 4.10
CA TRP A 19 3.47 6.70 3.73
C TRP A 19 3.96 5.26 3.64
N GLU A 20 3.20 4.32 4.22
CA GLU A 20 3.55 2.90 4.11
C GLU A 20 3.44 2.48 2.64
N GLU A 21 4.47 1.80 2.14
CA GLU A 21 4.52 1.31 0.76
C GLU A 21 4.91 -0.16 0.74
N VAL A 22 4.20 -0.96 -0.04
CA VAL A 22 4.53 -2.36 -0.30
C VAL A 22 4.81 -2.55 -1.78
N ARG A 23 5.96 -3.14 -2.08
CA ARG A 23 6.40 -3.41 -3.46
C ARG A 23 6.26 -4.89 -3.79
N HIS A 24 5.89 -5.17 -5.04
CA HIS A 24 5.86 -6.52 -5.60
C HIS A 24 6.38 -6.49 -7.03
N VAL A 25 7.45 -7.22 -7.29
CA VAL A 25 7.96 -7.44 -8.66
C VAL A 25 7.08 -8.50 -9.32
N LEU A 26 6.56 -8.18 -10.50
CA LEU A 26 5.73 -9.10 -11.28
C LEU A 26 6.60 -10.19 -11.91
N GLU A 27 6.23 -11.45 -11.71
CA GLU A 27 6.83 -12.59 -12.41
C GLU A 27 6.53 -12.50 -13.92
N PHE A 28 5.33 -12.01 -14.26
CA PHE A 28 4.90 -11.76 -15.64
C PHE A 28 4.60 -10.28 -15.86
N PRO A 29 5.42 -9.56 -16.64
CA PRO A 29 5.17 -8.15 -16.95
C PRO A 29 3.80 -7.95 -17.59
N ALA A 30 3.08 -6.93 -17.14
CA ALA A 30 1.77 -6.57 -17.66
C ALA A 30 1.85 -5.33 -18.55
N GLU A 31 0.97 -5.19 -19.54
CA GLU A 31 0.93 -3.99 -20.36
C GLU A 31 0.25 -2.82 -19.63
N GLY A 32 1.00 -1.73 -19.45
CA GLY A 32 0.54 -0.48 -18.88
C GLY A 32 0.42 0.66 -19.91
N PRO A 33 -0.17 1.79 -19.51
CA PRO A 33 -0.30 2.97 -20.38
C PRO A 33 1.05 3.54 -20.83
N ASN A 34 2.10 3.37 -20.00
CA ASN A 34 3.44 3.90 -20.24
C ASN A 34 4.45 2.82 -20.64
N GLY A 35 3.99 1.64 -21.05
CA GLY A 35 4.82 0.48 -21.37
C GLY A 35 4.61 -0.68 -20.39
N GLN A 36 5.57 -1.62 -20.35
CA GLN A 36 5.46 -2.79 -19.49
C GLN A 36 5.59 -2.41 -18.01
N VAL A 37 4.62 -2.86 -17.22
CA VAL A 37 4.67 -2.84 -15.76
C VAL A 37 5.37 -4.11 -15.32
N THR A 38 6.50 -3.96 -14.63
CA THR A 38 7.30 -5.05 -14.07
C THR A 38 7.31 -5.03 -12.53
N GLU A 39 6.89 -3.92 -11.92
CA GLU A 39 6.76 -3.74 -10.48
C GLU A 39 5.44 -3.03 -10.18
N VAL A 40 4.76 -3.49 -9.12
CA VAL A 40 3.60 -2.84 -8.53
C VAL A 40 4.03 -2.25 -7.19
N VAL A 41 3.76 -0.97 -7.01
CA VAL A 41 3.95 -0.28 -5.74
C VAL A 41 2.57 0.04 -5.20
N LEU A 42 2.20 -0.58 -4.09
CA LEU A 42 0.98 -0.29 -3.34
C LEU A 42 1.34 0.72 -2.24
N ARG A 43 0.54 1.76 -2.09
CA ARG A 43 0.73 2.79 -1.05
C ARG A 43 -0.46 2.77 -0.10
N GLU A 44 -0.24 3.20 1.12
CA GLU A 44 -1.32 3.52 2.06
C GLU A 44 -2.30 4.49 1.37
N PRO A 45 -3.61 4.20 1.39
CA PRO A 45 -4.61 5.07 0.78
C PRO A 45 -4.71 6.38 1.54
N ASP A 46 -4.77 7.49 0.81
CA ASP A 46 -5.26 8.76 1.35
C ASP A 46 -6.80 8.72 1.55
N ILE A 47 -7.39 9.81 2.05
CA ILE A 47 -8.82 9.88 2.34
C ILE A 47 -9.68 9.58 1.10
N ASP A 48 -9.32 10.08 -0.09
CA ASP A 48 -10.07 9.78 -1.32
C ASP A 48 -9.92 8.30 -1.70
N GLY A 49 -8.74 7.72 -1.48
CA GLY A 49 -8.50 6.29 -1.63
C GLY A 49 -9.38 5.44 -0.69
N LEU A 50 -9.49 5.85 0.58
CA LEU A 50 -10.33 5.18 1.58
C LEU A 50 -11.82 5.25 1.22
N GLU A 51 -12.32 6.43 0.84
CA GLU A 51 -13.71 6.61 0.39
C GLU A 51 -14.05 5.72 -0.82
N LYS A 52 -13.10 5.60 -1.77
CA LYS A 52 -13.26 4.71 -2.93
C LYS A 52 -13.26 3.23 -2.56
N ILE A 53 -12.47 2.84 -1.55
CA ILE A 53 -12.45 1.46 -1.05
C ILE A 53 -13.75 1.14 -0.30
N ASP A 54 -14.27 2.09 0.48
CA ASP A 54 -15.56 1.96 1.17
C ASP A 54 -16.73 1.77 0.18
N ASP A 55 -16.75 2.55 -0.91
CA ASP A 55 -17.76 2.44 -1.98
C ASP A 55 -17.80 1.05 -2.67
N LEU A 56 -16.73 0.25 -2.54
CA LEU A 56 -16.72 -1.13 -3.04
C LEU A 56 -17.68 -2.07 -2.27
N GLY A 57 -18.25 -1.60 -1.16
CA GLY A 57 -19.20 -2.36 -0.35
C GLY A 57 -18.56 -3.60 0.27
N LEU A 58 -17.32 -3.47 0.75
CA LEU A 58 -16.65 -4.54 1.50
C LEU A 58 -17.43 -4.79 2.79
N THR A 59 -17.81 -6.04 3.04
CA THR A 59 -18.50 -6.44 4.26
C THR A 59 -17.57 -7.33 5.07
N GLU A 60 -17.36 -7.00 6.34
CA GLU A 60 -16.57 -7.84 7.24
C GLU A 60 -17.12 -9.27 7.30
N GLY A 61 -16.22 -10.26 7.23
CA GLY A 61 -16.58 -11.67 7.24
C GLY A 61 -17.15 -12.22 5.92
N ALA A 62 -17.41 -11.37 4.91
CA ALA A 62 -17.78 -11.84 3.58
C ALA A 62 -16.55 -12.16 2.72
N PRO A 63 -16.63 -13.15 1.81
CA PRO A 63 -15.55 -13.41 0.87
C PRO A 63 -15.39 -12.23 -0.09
N ILE A 64 -14.19 -11.66 -0.14
CA ILE A 64 -13.86 -10.57 -1.05
C ILE A 64 -13.85 -11.09 -2.49
N LYS A 65 -14.55 -10.39 -3.39
CA LYS A 65 -14.59 -10.74 -4.81
C LYS A 65 -13.30 -10.34 -5.51
N VAL A 66 -12.93 -11.07 -6.56
CA VAL A 66 -11.79 -10.72 -7.44
C VAL A 66 -11.90 -9.30 -7.99
N SER A 67 -13.12 -8.84 -8.31
CA SER A 67 -13.35 -7.47 -8.79
C SER A 67 -13.05 -6.41 -7.71
N GLN A 68 -13.30 -6.71 -6.44
CA GLN A 68 -13.02 -5.80 -5.33
C GLN A 68 -11.51 -5.75 -5.06
N ILE A 69 -10.83 -6.89 -5.00
CA ILE A 69 -9.36 -6.96 -4.87
C ILE A 69 -8.69 -6.15 -5.99
N ARG A 70 -9.18 -6.32 -7.23
CA ARG A 70 -8.66 -5.57 -8.39
C ARG A 70 -8.85 -4.06 -8.25
N ALA A 71 -10.02 -3.63 -7.79
CA ALA A 71 -10.28 -2.21 -7.57
C ALA A 71 -9.38 -1.63 -6.47
N ILE A 72 -9.20 -2.35 -5.36
CA ILE A 72 -8.28 -1.93 -4.29
C ILE A 72 -6.84 -1.82 -4.83
N ILE A 73 -6.36 -2.82 -5.59
CA ILE A 73 -5.02 -2.76 -6.21
C ILE A 73 -4.90 -1.52 -7.11
N ALA A 74 -5.90 -1.23 -7.94
CA ALA A 74 -5.88 -0.07 -8.81
C ALA A 74 -5.82 1.25 -8.01
N ILE A 75 -6.58 1.36 -6.92
CA ILE A 75 -6.59 2.53 -6.04
C ILE A 75 -5.22 2.70 -5.37
N LEU A 76 -4.71 1.66 -4.72
CA LEU A 76 -3.47 1.74 -3.95
C LEU A 76 -2.21 1.85 -4.80
N SER A 77 -2.24 1.35 -6.06
CA SER A 77 -1.10 1.45 -6.98
C SER A 77 -1.14 2.64 -7.94
N GLY A 78 -2.31 3.28 -8.08
CA GLY A 78 -2.55 4.27 -9.12
C GLY A 78 -2.53 3.70 -10.55
N LEU A 79 -2.45 2.38 -10.71
CA LEU A 79 -2.54 1.74 -12.02
C LEU A 79 -3.99 1.74 -12.50
N PRO A 80 -4.23 1.95 -13.81
CA PRO A 80 -5.58 1.85 -14.35
C PRO A 80 -6.11 0.41 -14.22
N ASP A 81 -7.41 0.27 -13.97
CA ASP A 81 -8.10 -1.03 -13.83
C ASP A 81 -7.79 -1.97 -15.01
N GLU A 82 -7.70 -1.44 -16.22
CA GLU A 82 -7.36 -2.20 -17.43
C GLU A 82 -5.97 -2.83 -17.38
N THR A 83 -5.00 -2.18 -16.73
CA THR A 83 -3.66 -2.75 -16.53
C THR A 83 -3.69 -3.86 -15.48
N VAL A 84 -4.41 -3.65 -14.37
CA VAL A 84 -4.52 -4.68 -13.31
C VAL A 84 -5.24 -5.94 -13.84
N LYS A 85 -6.22 -5.79 -14.75
CA LYS A 85 -6.88 -6.92 -15.43
C LYS A 85 -5.93 -7.82 -16.23
N LYS A 86 -4.78 -7.28 -16.66
CA LYS A 86 -3.78 -8.01 -17.45
C LYS A 86 -2.77 -8.75 -16.58
N PHE A 87 -2.84 -8.62 -15.26
CA PHE A 87 -1.94 -9.32 -14.36
C PHE A 87 -2.15 -10.83 -14.46
N TYR A 88 -1.05 -11.58 -14.45
CA TYR A 88 -1.13 -13.01 -14.37
C TYR A 88 -1.74 -13.43 -13.02
N LYS A 89 -2.52 -14.51 -13.00
CA LYS A 89 -3.25 -14.95 -11.80
C LYS A 89 -2.36 -15.05 -10.54
N ARG A 90 -1.12 -15.52 -10.71
CA ARG A 90 -0.14 -15.67 -9.62
C ARG A 90 0.29 -14.33 -9.05
N ASP A 91 0.66 -13.39 -9.91
CA ASP A 91 1.02 -12.04 -9.51
C ASP A 91 -0.16 -11.32 -8.88
N PHE A 92 -1.36 -11.43 -9.47
CA PHE A 92 -2.57 -10.85 -8.90
C PHE A 92 -2.83 -11.35 -7.47
N ALA A 93 -2.70 -12.65 -7.23
CA ALA A 93 -2.85 -13.22 -5.89
C ALA A 93 -1.77 -12.71 -4.93
N ALA A 94 -0.50 -12.72 -5.35
CA ALA A 94 0.63 -12.27 -4.54
C ALA A 94 0.54 -10.78 -4.17
N VAL A 95 0.07 -9.94 -5.10
CA VAL A 95 -0.21 -8.51 -4.85
C VAL A 95 -1.42 -8.37 -3.91
N GLY A 96 -2.46 -9.18 -4.08
CA GLY A 96 -3.64 -9.18 -3.21
C GLY A 96 -3.33 -9.50 -1.75
N GLU A 97 -2.45 -10.46 -1.49
CA GLU A 97 -2.00 -10.82 -0.14
C GLU A 97 -1.25 -9.67 0.56
N LYS A 98 -0.62 -8.79 -0.22
CA LYS A 98 0.13 -7.61 0.26
C LYS A 98 -0.75 -6.42 0.61
N LEU A 99 -2.06 -6.48 0.31
CA LEU A 99 -3.00 -5.40 0.66
C LEU A 99 -3.31 -5.36 2.15
N LEU A 100 -3.26 -6.51 2.84
CA LEU A 100 -3.65 -6.65 4.24
C LEU A 100 -2.97 -5.63 5.19
N PRO A 101 -1.64 -5.41 5.17
CA PRO A 101 -1.02 -4.41 6.04
C PRO A 101 -1.51 -2.97 5.76
N LEU A 102 -1.81 -2.64 4.50
CA LEU A 102 -2.22 -1.30 4.09
C LEU A 102 -3.69 -0.98 4.38
N LEU A 103 -4.51 -2.01 4.63
CA LEU A 103 -5.94 -1.89 4.93
C LEU A 103 -6.25 -2.14 6.40
N ALA A 104 -5.27 -2.61 7.18
CA ALA A 104 -5.46 -2.79 8.61
C ALA A 104 -5.71 -1.42 9.25
N GLU A 105 -6.77 -1.32 10.06
CA GLU A 105 -7.05 -0.10 10.81
C GLU A 105 -5.82 0.28 11.65
N PRO A 106 -5.51 1.59 11.78
CA PRO A 106 -4.47 2.01 12.71
C PRO A 106 -4.88 1.55 14.10
N THR A 107 -4.17 0.56 14.65
CA THR A 107 -4.38 0.13 16.03
C THR A 107 -3.94 1.28 16.93
N ILE A 108 -4.88 2.14 17.31
CA ILE A 108 -4.63 3.11 18.37
C ILE A 108 -4.33 2.25 19.61
N PRO A 109 -3.14 2.34 20.22
CA PRO A 109 -2.90 1.60 21.46
C PRO A 109 -3.85 2.15 22.51
N THR A 110 -4.93 1.43 22.78
CA THR A 110 -5.79 1.69 23.94
C THR A 110 -4.92 1.47 25.17
N ALA A 111 -4.50 2.57 25.80
CA ALA A 111 -3.88 2.54 27.12
C ALA A 111 -4.85 1.84 28.07
N GLY A 112 -4.44 0.67 28.57
CA GLY A 112 -5.12 -0.02 29.68
C GLY A 112 -4.87 0.65 31.02
#